data_AF-A4ASS0-F1
#
_entry.id   AF-A4ASS0-F1
#
_cell.length_a   1.000
_cell.length_b   1.000
_cell.length_c   1.000
_cell.angle_alpha   90.00
_cell.angle_beta   90.00
_cell.angle_gamma   90.00
#
_symmetry.space_group_name_H-M   'P 1'
#
loop_
_entity.id
_entity.type
_entity.pdbx_description
1 polymer ?
#
loop_
_entity_poly.entity_id
_entity_poly.type
_entity_poly.pdbx_seq_one_letter_code
_entity_poly.pdbx_strand_id
1 'polypeptide(L)'
;MSYVVEYYFKGTYLMTCRFVNKAYFCPKFFKMITNRTFTMIKPDAVENGHIGAILEKITSAGFKIVAMKYTQLSRRDAEKFYEIHKERPFFGDLVQFMTRGPIVSAILEKDNAVEDFRALIGATNPAEAAEGTIRKLFAKDIGENAVHGSDSDENAAIEGAFHFSGRDIY
;
A
#
# COMPACT_ATOMS: atom_id res chain seq x y z
N MET A 1 0.23 19.77 40.46
CA MET A 1 -0.90 19.64 39.50
C MET A 1 -0.50 18.58 38.49
N SER A 2 -1.00 17.37 38.65
CA SER A 2 -0.69 16.21 37.81
C SER A 2 -1.49 16.31 36.51
N TYR A 3 -0.81 16.42 35.38
CA TYR A 3 -1.45 16.43 34.07
C TYR A 3 -1.56 14.98 33.57
N VAL A 4 -2.78 14.49 33.41
CA VAL A 4 -3.01 13.21 32.72
C VAL A 4 -3.18 13.54 31.23
N VAL A 5 -2.30 12.99 30.39
CA VAL A 5 -2.43 13.02 28.94
C VAL A 5 -3.11 11.71 28.55
N GLU A 6 -4.30 11.80 27.98
CA GLU A 6 -5.02 10.65 27.46
C GLU A 6 -4.98 10.67 25.93
N TYR A 7 -4.66 9.53 25.35
CA TYR A 7 -4.59 9.33 23.90
C TYR A 7 -5.88 8.69 23.41
N TYR A 8 -6.53 9.33 22.44
CA TYR A 8 -7.77 8.88 21.85
C TYR A 8 -7.56 8.61 20.36
N PHE A 9 -7.98 7.43 19.90
CA PHE A 9 -7.91 7.05 18.49
C PHE A 9 -9.28 7.24 17.83
N LYS A 10 -9.32 7.93 16.70
CA LYS A 10 -10.49 8.02 15.82
C LYS A 10 -10.06 7.80 14.38
N GLY A 11 -10.15 6.56 13.90
CA GLY A 11 -9.57 6.18 12.61
C GLY A 11 -8.03 6.27 12.64
N THR A 12 -7.43 6.91 11.64
CA THR A 12 -5.98 7.18 11.55
C THR A 12 -5.56 8.43 12.33
N TYR A 13 -6.41 9.02 13.15
CA TYR A 13 -6.01 10.21 13.90
C TYR A 13 -5.77 9.90 15.38
N LEU A 14 -4.61 10.36 15.87
CA LEU A 14 -4.27 10.40 17.28
C LEU A 14 -4.71 11.75 17.83
N MET A 15 -5.62 11.74 18.80
CA MET A 15 -6.02 12.91 19.57
C MET A 15 -5.30 12.88 20.91
N THR A 16 -4.57 13.95 21.23
CA THR A 16 -4.03 14.16 22.58
C THR A 16 -5.00 15.02 23.36
N CYS A 17 -5.69 14.42 24.33
CA CYS A 17 -6.59 15.17 25.20
C CYS A 17 -5.89 15.45 26.53
N ARG A 18 -5.95 16.71 26.95
CA ARG A 18 -5.54 17.13 28.29
C ARG A 18 -6.79 17.34 29.14
N PHE A 19 -6.79 16.75 30.32
CA PHE A 19 -7.82 17.02 31.32
C PHE A 19 -7.45 18.30 32.09
N VAL A 20 -8.24 19.37 31.91
CA VAL A 20 -8.02 20.67 32.58
C VAL A 20 -9.37 21.20 33.06
N ASN A 21 -9.47 21.63 34.32
CA ASN A 21 -10.70 22.20 34.91
C ASN A 21 -11.98 21.36 34.71
N LYS A 22 -11.91 20.04 34.98
CA LYS A 22 -13.02 19.08 34.82
C LYS A 22 -13.54 18.94 33.38
N ALA A 23 -12.79 19.38 32.37
CA ALA A 23 -13.12 19.22 30.96
C ALA A 23 -11.94 18.64 30.18
N TYR A 24 -12.25 17.84 29.16
CA TYR A 24 -11.27 17.37 28.19
C TYR A 24 -11.06 18.43 27.12
N PHE A 25 -9.83 18.91 26.99
CA PHE A 25 -9.42 19.81 25.93
C PHE A 25 -8.54 19.06 24.94
N CYS A 26 -8.97 18.96 23.68
CA CYS A 26 -8.26 18.22 22.65
C CYS A 26 -7.86 19.16 21.50
N PRO A 27 -6.60 19.66 21.46
CA PRO A 27 -6.28 20.84 20.67
C PRO A 27 -6.12 20.56 19.16
N LYS A 28 -5.71 19.34 18.76
CA LYS A 28 -5.44 18.96 17.36
C LYS A 28 -5.57 17.44 17.16
N PHE A 29 -6.09 17.05 16.00
CA PHE A 29 -5.93 15.70 15.46
C PHE A 29 -4.55 15.60 14.76
N PHE A 30 -3.76 14.58 15.10
CA PHE A 30 -2.54 14.22 14.37
C PHE A 30 -2.86 13.09 13.39
N LYS A 31 -2.57 13.27 12.10
CA LYS A 31 -2.62 12.15 11.15
C LYS A 31 -1.55 11.13 11.57
N MET A 32 -1.94 9.88 11.77
CA MET A 32 -1.01 8.78 11.95
C MET A 32 -0.33 8.55 10.61
N ILE A 33 0.86 9.13 10.47
CA ILE A 33 1.79 8.78 9.42
C ILE A 33 2.27 7.39 9.79
N THR A 34 1.76 6.37 9.10
CA THR A 34 2.42 5.07 9.19
C THR A 34 3.63 5.15 8.29
N ASN A 35 4.80 4.82 8.82
CA ASN A 35 6.00 4.62 8.02
C ASN A 35 5.91 3.37 7.15
N ARG A 36 4.70 2.94 6.76
CA ARG A 36 4.42 1.71 6.03
C ARG A 36 3.53 1.98 4.83
N THR A 37 3.80 1.27 3.76
CA THR A 37 2.92 1.21 2.58
C THR A 37 2.70 -0.25 2.20
N PHE A 38 1.61 -0.52 1.49
CA PHE A 38 1.39 -1.83 0.87
C PHE A 38 1.72 -1.78 -0.62
N THR A 39 2.32 -2.86 -1.10
CA THR A 39 2.59 -3.08 -2.51
C THR A 39 2.22 -4.50 -2.91
N MET A 40 1.90 -4.66 -4.19
CA MET A 40 1.94 -5.99 -4.81
C MET A 40 2.57 -5.93 -6.20
N ILE A 41 3.44 -6.90 -6.47
CA ILE A 41 3.90 -7.22 -7.82
C ILE A 41 2.81 -8.07 -8.47
N LYS A 42 2.29 -7.57 -9.60
CA LYS A 42 1.16 -8.11 -10.34
C LYS A 42 1.57 -9.34 -11.18
N PRO A 43 0.59 -10.12 -11.68
CA PRO A 43 0.88 -11.36 -12.40
C PRO A 43 1.76 -11.19 -13.64
N ASP A 44 1.59 -10.10 -14.39
CA ASP A 44 2.42 -9.75 -15.55
C ASP A 44 3.91 -9.64 -15.20
N ALA A 45 4.25 -8.92 -14.13
CA ALA A 45 5.63 -8.79 -13.70
C ALA A 45 6.20 -10.08 -13.12
N VAL A 46 5.36 -10.91 -12.50
CA VAL A 46 5.75 -12.25 -12.03
C VAL A 46 6.05 -13.18 -13.21
N GLU A 47 5.15 -13.25 -14.18
CA GLU A 47 5.27 -14.06 -15.40
C GLU A 47 6.52 -13.70 -16.22
N ASN A 48 6.85 -12.41 -16.30
CA ASN A 48 8.03 -11.92 -17.01
C ASN A 48 9.34 -12.01 -16.19
N GLY A 49 9.30 -12.62 -15.00
CA GLY A 49 10.50 -12.83 -14.18
C GLY A 49 11.07 -11.56 -13.54
N HIS A 50 10.25 -10.51 -13.38
CA HIS A 50 10.69 -9.20 -12.88
C HIS A 50 10.71 -9.08 -11.35
N ILE A 51 10.30 -10.12 -10.62
CA ILE A 51 10.23 -10.10 -9.14
C ILE A 51 11.53 -9.58 -8.52
N GLY A 52 12.66 -10.21 -8.84
CA GLY A 52 13.95 -9.87 -8.24
C GLY A 52 14.39 -8.44 -8.56
N ALA A 53 14.21 -8.00 -9.81
CA ALA A 53 14.58 -6.65 -10.25
C ALA A 53 13.72 -5.57 -9.60
N ILE A 54 12.42 -5.84 -9.41
CA ILE A 54 11.50 -4.92 -8.72
C ILE A 54 11.85 -4.84 -7.23
N LEU A 55 12.09 -5.99 -6.57
CA LEU A 55 12.49 -6.00 -5.16
C LEU A 55 13.83 -5.28 -4.94
N GLU A 56 14.80 -5.45 -5.87
CA GLU A 56 16.06 -4.70 -5.85
C GLU A 56 15.81 -3.19 -5.87
N LYS A 57 15.00 -2.69 -6.81
CA LYS A 57 14.62 -1.26 -6.88
C LYS A 57 14.04 -0.76 -5.57
N ILE A 58 13.14 -1.55 -4.96
CA ILE A 58 12.50 -1.22 -3.69
C ILE A 58 13.54 -1.09 -2.58
N THR A 59 14.38 -2.09 -2.40
CA THR A 59 15.39 -2.08 -1.33
C THR A 59 16.47 -1.04 -1.55
N SER A 60 16.89 -0.82 -2.80
CA SER A 60 17.87 0.21 -3.19
C SER A 60 17.34 1.63 -2.99
N ALA A 61 16.01 1.82 -3.04
CA ALA A 61 15.35 3.08 -2.69
C ALA A 61 15.18 3.31 -1.18
N GLY A 62 15.73 2.41 -0.35
CA GLY A 62 15.76 2.53 1.11
C GLY A 62 14.54 1.97 1.83
N PHE A 63 13.67 1.21 1.16
CA PHE A 63 12.55 0.55 1.82
C PHE A 63 13.00 -0.75 2.51
N LYS A 64 12.58 -0.93 3.76
CA LYS A 64 12.66 -2.22 4.45
C LYS A 64 11.42 -3.04 4.11
N ILE A 65 11.59 -4.31 3.76
CA ILE A 65 10.46 -5.24 3.61
C ILE A 65 10.16 -5.85 4.99
N VAL A 66 8.99 -5.56 5.55
CA VAL A 66 8.59 -6.05 6.89
C VAL A 66 7.64 -7.25 6.84
N ALA A 67 7.02 -7.49 5.67
CA ALA A 67 6.26 -8.70 5.39
C ALA A 67 6.25 -8.94 3.88
N MET A 68 6.29 -10.21 3.44
CA MET A 68 6.20 -10.57 2.03
C MET A 68 5.58 -11.96 1.84
N LYS A 69 4.72 -12.13 0.83
CA LYS A 69 4.08 -13.41 0.48
C LYS A 69 4.03 -13.58 -1.03
N TYR A 70 4.40 -14.77 -1.51
CA TYR A 70 4.08 -15.25 -2.85
C TYR A 70 2.77 -16.03 -2.79
N THR A 71 1.72 -15.54 -3.45
CA THR A 71 0.37 -16.10 -3.34
C THR A 71 -0.41 -15.86 -4.63
N GLN A 72 -1.57 -16.52 -4.79
CA GLN A 72 -2.49 -16.23 -5.89
C GLN A 72 -3.84 -15.81 -5.30
N LEU A 73 -4.42 -14.73 -5.84
CA LEU A 73 -5.73 -14.26 -5.40
C LEU A 73 -6.83 -15.17 -5.94
N SER A 74 -7.76 -15.58 -5.07
CA SER A 74 -9.02 -16.14 -5.55
C SER A 74 -9.86 -15.03 -6.18
N ARG A 75 -10.81 -15.40 -7.05
CA ARG A 75 -11.74 -14.43 -7.64
C ARG A 75 -12.47 -13.60 -6.58
N ARG A 76 -12.95 -14.26 -5.52
CA ARG A 76 -13.62 -13.60 -4.39
C ARG A 76 -12.71 -12.59 -3.71
N ASP A 77 -11.44 -12.93 -3.50
CA ASP A 77 -10.50 -12.05 -2.81
C ASP A 77 -10.12 -10.86 -3.70
N ALA A 78 -9.94 -11.07 -5.01
CA ALA A 78 -9.72 -9.98 -5.97
C ALA A 78 -10.92 -9.02 -6.07
N GLU A 79 -12.15 -9.55 -6.15
CA GLU A 79 -13.37 -8.74 -6.16
C GLU A 79 -13.52 -7.92 -4.88
N LYS A 80 -13.19 -8.51 -3.72
CA LYS A 80 -13.22 -7.81 -2.43
C LYS A 80 -12.13 -6.75 -2.31
N PHE A 81 -10.91 -7.05 -2.78
CA PHE A 81 -9.80 -6.10 -2.75
C PHE A 81 -10.10 -4.86 -3.61
N TYR A 82 -10.69 -5.06 -4.79
CA TYR A 82 -11.02 -3.97 -5.73
C TYR A 82 -12.48 -3.49 -5.62
N GLU A 83 -13.16 -3.72 -4.50
CA GLU A 83 -14.58 -3.43 -4.35
C GLU A 83 -14.93 -1.94 -4.63
N ILE A 84 -14.03 -1.02 -4.30
CA ILE A 84 -14.19 0.41 -4.59
C ILE A 84 -14.31 0.72 -6.10
N HIS A 85 -13.86 -0.20 -6.95
CA HIS A 85 -13.94 -0.08 -8.41
C HIS A 85 -15.09 -0.90 -9.02
N LYS A 86 -15.97 -1.51 -8.23
CA LYS A 86 -17.01 -2.42 -8.72
C LYS A 86 -17.92 -1.83 -9.81
N GLU A 87 -18.24 -0.54 -9.72
CA GLU A 87 -19.08 0.17 -10.69
C GLU A 87 -18.31 0.66 -11.92
N ARG A 88 -16.99 0.42 -11.99
CA ARG A 88 -16.15 0.84 -13.12
C ARG A 88 -16.23 -0.20 -14.24
N PRO A 89 -16.27 0.24 -15.52
CA PRO A 89 -16.41 -0.67 -16.66
C PRO A 89 -15.25 -1.67 -16.80
N PHE A 90 -14.07 -1.35 -16.25
CA PHE A 90 -12.88 -2.22 -16.29
C PHE A 90 -12.79 -3.21 -15.12
N PHE A 91 -13.75 -3.23 -14.19
CA PHE A 91 -13.66 -4.05 -12.97
C PHE A 91 -13.56 -5.55 -13.28
N GLY A 92 -14.34 -6.04 -14.24
CA GLY A 92 -14.32 -7.44 -14.66
C GLY A 92 -12.94 -7.86 -15.19
N ASP A 93 -12.36 -7.05 -16.08
CA ASP A 93 -11.04 -7.29 -16.66
C ASP A 93 -9.95 -7.22 -15.59
N LEU A 94 -10.05 -6.29 -14.65
CA LEU A 94 -9.13 -6.17 -13.52
C LEU A 94 -9.14 -7.43 -12.63
N VAL A 95 -10.32 -7.94 -12.30
CA VAL A 95 -10.46 -9.18 -11.51
C VAL A 95 -9.92 -10.38 -12.28
N GLN A 96 -10.23 -10.50 -13.56
CA GLN A 96 -9.71 -11.57 -14.41
C GLN A 96 -8.18 -11.53 -14.48
N PHE A 97 -7.62 -10.34 -14.69
CA PHE A 97 -6.18 -10.13 -14.73
C PHE A 97 -5.51 -10.53 -13.41
N MET A 98 -6.02 -10.05 -12.27
CA MET A 98 -5.41 -10.28 -10.96
C MET A 98 -5.53 -11.73 -10.45
N THR A 99 -6.43 -12.52 -11.05
CA THR A 99 -6.65 -13.93 -10.69
C THR A 99 -5.96 -14.91 -11.64
N ARG A 100 -5.40 -14.42 -12.75
CA ARG A 100 -4.78 -15.27 -13.79
C ARG A 100 -3.53 -16.01 -13.33
N GLY A 101 -2.84 -15.47 -12.31
CA GLY A 101 -1.56 -15.96 -11.88
C GLY A 101 -1.15 -15.44 -10.50
N PRO A 102 0.04 -15.86 -10.02
CA PRO A 102 0.55 -15.46 -8.72
C PRO A 102 0.97 -13.99 -8.67
N ILE A 103 0.95 -13.45 -7.46
CA ILE A 103 1.40 -12.12 -7.08
C ILE A 103 2.44 -12.22 -5.96
N VAL A 104 3.24 -11.16 -5.81
CA VAL A 104 4.06 -10.95 -4.60
C VAL A 104 3.48 -9.78 -3.84
N SER A 105 2.82 -10.03 -2.72
CA SER A 105 2.37 -8.98 -1.80
C SER A 105 3.48 -8.64 -0.82
N ALA A 106 3.64 -7.37 -0.46
CA ALA A 106 4.58 -6.95 0.56
C ALA A 106 4.09 -5.72 1.34
N ILE A 107 4.52 -5.64 2.61
CA ILE A 107 4.45 -4.42 3.40
C ILE A 107 5.87 -3.85 3.45
N LEU A 108 5.99 -2.60 3.05
CA LEU A 108 7.25 -1.87 3.00
C LEU A 108 7.27 -0.84 4.12
N GLU A 109 8.43 -0.61 4.72
CA GLU A 109 8.63 0.36 5.79
C GLU A 109 9.73 1.37 5.41
N LYS A 110 9.40 2.67 5.53
CA LYS A 110 10.28 3.83 5.30
C LYS A 110 9.59 5.08 5.88
N ASP A 111 10.37 6.08 6.28
CA ASP A 111 9.80 7.41 6.48
C ASP A 111 9.14 7.88 5.17
N ASN A 112 7.92 8.43 5.27
CA ASN A 112 7.11 8.85 4.12
C ASN A 112 6.80 7.72 3.11
N ALA A 113 6.63 6.48 3.59
CA ALA A 113 6.58 5.28 2.76
C ALA A 113 5.61 5.35 1.58
N VAL A 114 4.38 5.86 1.77
CA VAL A 114 3.37 5.89 0.70
C VAL A 114 3.80 6.83 -0.42
N GLU A 115 4.14 8.08 -0.10
CA GLU A 115 4.51 9.09 -1.09
C GLU A 115 5.79 8.69 -1.85
N ASP A 116 6.82 8.27 -1.11
CA ASP A 116 8.09 7.84 -1.69
C ASP A 116 7.90 6.61 -2.60
N PHE A 117 7.04 5.67 -2.20
CA PHE A 117 6.80 4.48 -3.00
C PHE A 117 6.02 4.82 -4.27
N ARG A 118 5.06 5.75 -4.18
CA ARG A 118 4.33 6.27 -5.36
C ARG A 118 5.27 6.96 -6.34
N ALA A 119 6.24 7.72 -5.84
CA ALA A 119 7.27 8.33 -6.69
C ALA A 119 8.15 7.26 -7.36
N LEU A 120 8.54 6.21 -6.61
CA LEU A 120 9.35 5.11 -7.13
C LEU A 120 8.62 4.29 -8.21
N ILE A 121 7.34 3.99 -8.03
CA ILE A 121 6.59 3.19 -9.02
C ILE A 121 6.27 3.98 -10.29
N GLY A 122 6.09 5.30 -10.19
CA GLY A 122 5.76 6.17 -11.33
C GLY A 122 4.28 6.18 -11.71
N ALA A 123 3.95 7.00 -12.72
CA ALA A 123 2.58 7.18 -13.21
C ALA A 123 1.93 5.86 -13.64
N THR A 124 0.61 5.74 -13.49
CA THR A 124 -0.15 4.54 -13.85
C THR A 124 0.02 4.17 -15.32
N ASN A 125 0.09 5.17 -16.19
CA ASN A 125 0.41 5.01 -17.59
C ASN A 125 1.95 5.01 -17.77
N PRO A 126 2.57 3.91 -18.22
CA PRO A 126 4.02 3.85 -18.39
C PRO A 126 4.56 4.83 -19.45
N ALA A 127 3.73 5.26 -20.40
CA ALA A 127 4.13 6.29 -21.37
C ALA A 127 4.40 7.64 -20.68
N GLU A 128 3.71 7.93 -19.58
CA GLU A 128 3.83 9.15 -18.78
C GLU A 128 4.76 8.97 -17.57
N ALA A 129 5.20 7.74 -17.30
CA ALA A 129 6.09 7.46 -16.18
C ALA A 129 7.50 7.98 -16.46
N ALA A 130 8.10 8.61 -15.44
CA ALA A 130 9.46 9.13 -15.54
C ALA A 130 10.50 8.00 -15.71
N GLU A 131 11.61 8.33 -16.36
CA GLU A 131 12.74 7.41 -16.53
C GLU A 131 13.24 6.88 -15.18
N GLY A 132 13.55 5.59 -15.13
CA GLY A 132 14.01 4.90 -13.93
C GLY A 132 12.91 4.47 -12.94
N THR A 133 11.65 4.83 -13.15
CA THR A 133 10.53 4.33 -12.33
C THR A 133 10.18 2.87 -12.65
N ILE A 134 9.61 2.15 -11.69
CA ILE A 134 9.29 0.72 -11.84
C ILE A 134 8.34 0.48 -13.02
N ARG A 135 7.30 1.31 -13.18
CA ARG A 135 6.37 1.18 -14.31
C ARG A 135 7.04 1.52 -15.63
N LYS A 136 7.92 2.51 -15.69
CA LYS A 136 8.65 2.80 -16.93
C LYS A 136 9.52 1.62 -17.40
N LEU A 137 10.10 0.89 -16.45
CA LEU A 137 11.01 -0.22 -16.72
C LEU A 137 10.30 -1.55 -17.00
N PHE A 138 9.16 -1.82 -16.34
CA PHE A 138 8.58 -3.17 -16.30
C PHE A 138 7.09 -3.25 -16.68
N ALA A 139 6.37 -2.12 -16.76
CA ALA A 139 4.99 -2.14 -17.21
C ALA A 139 4.92 -2.24 -18.73
N LYS A 140 3.91 -2.96 -19.20
CA LYS A 140 3.61 -3.08 -20.63
C LYS A 140 2.61 -2.02 -21.08
N ASP A 141 1.57 -1.79 -20.27
CA ASP A 141 0.51 -0.81 -20.54
C ASP A 141 -0.19 -0.37 -19.23
N ILE A 142 -1.34 0.30 -19.35
CA ILE A 142 -2.11 0.83 -18.22
C ILE A 142 -2.76 -0.30 -17.37
N GLY A 143 -3.16 -1.42 -17.99
CA GLY A 143 -3.73 -2.58 -17.30
C GLY A 143 -2.66 -3.47 -16.71
N GLU A 144 -1.64 -3.80 -17.51
CA GLU A 144 -0.46 -4.60 -17.15
C GLU A 144 0.68 -3.67 -16.71
N ASN A 145 0.47 -3.04 -15.55
CA ASN A 145 1.37 -2.01 -15.03
C ASN A 145 2.35 -2.48 -13.95
N ALA A 146 2.68 -3.78 -13.92
CA ALA A 146 3.68 -4.44 -13.07
C ALA A 146 3.47 -4.41 -11.54
N VAL A 147 3.08 -3.26 -10.97
CA VAL A 147 2.99 -3.05 -9.53
C VAL A 147 1.79 -2.18 -9.13
N HIS A 148 1.18 -2.56 -8.01
CA HIS A 148 0.24 -1.74 -7.23
C HIS A 148 0.97 -1.11 -6.05
N GLY A 149 0.59 0.12 -5.70
CA GLY A 149 1.03 0.77 -4.47
C GLY A 149 -0.12 1.60 -3.91
N SER A 150 -0.30 1.55 -2.60
CA SER A 150 -1.37 2.29 -1.91
C SER A 150 -1.30 3.79 -2.21
N ASP A 151 -2.44 4.47 -2.17
CA ASP A 151 -2.55 5.91 -2.45
C ASP A 151 -2.55 6.80 -1.19
N SER A 152 -2.70 6.19 -0.01
CA SER A 152 -2.79 6.86 1.29
C SER A 152 -2.34 5.91 2.41
N ASP A 153 -1.98 6.47 3.56
CA ASP A 153 -1.62 5.69 4.76
C ASP A 153 -2.81 4.84 5.23
N GLU A 154 -4.02 5.39 5.13
CA GLU A 154 -5.28 4.71 5.41
C GLU A 154 -5.43 3.45 4.54
N ASN A 155 -5.28 3.59 3.22
CA ASN A 155 -5.41 2.46 2.31
C ASN A 155 -4.25 1.47 2.46
N ALA A 156 -3.04 1.94 2.75
CA ALA A 156 -1.92 1.06 3.05
C ALA A 156 -2.19 0.14 4.25
N ALA A 157 -2.82 0.66 5.31
CA ALA A 157 -3.20 -0.13 6.46
C ALA A 157 -4.31 -1.15 6.13
N ILE A 158 -5.33 -0.75 5.37
CA ILE A 158 -6.45 -1.62 4.96
C ILE A 158 -5.96 -2.73 4.03
N GLU A 159 -5.21 -2.38 2.99
CA GLU A 159 -4.64 -3.32 2.01
C GLU A 159 -3.61 -4.25 2.68
N GLY A 160 -2.75 -3.71 3.54
CA GLY A 160 -1.81 -4.51 4.33
C GLY A 160 -2.53 -5.54 5.20
N ALA A 161 -3.57 -5.14 5.94
CA ALA A 161 -4.37 -6.03 6.79
C ALA A 161 -5.19 -7.06 5.99
N PHE A 162 -5.51 -6.77 4.73
CA PHE A 162 -6.16 -7.73 3.84
C PHE A 162 -5.25 -8.92 3.53
N HIS A 163 -3.95 -8.68 3.31
CA HIS A 163 -2.98 -9.71 2.92
C HIS A 163 -2.19 -10.32 4.09
N PHE A 164 -2.04 -9.58 5.18
CA PHE A 164 -1.16 -9.94 6.29
C PHE A 164 -1.89 -9.81 7.62
N SER A 165 -1.72 -10.84 8.44
CA SER A 165 -2.05 -10.76 9.86
C SER A 165 -0.89 -10.12 10.63
N GLY A 166 -1.15 -9.60 11.83
CA GLY A 166 -0.10 -8.93 12.62
C GLY A 166 1.12 -9.81 12.94
N ARG A 167 0.96 -11.13 12.98
CA ARG A 167 2.04 -12.12 13.15
C ARG A 167 2.93 -12.31 11.93
N ASP A 168 2.52 -11.77 10.78
CA ASP A 168 3.29 -11.87 9.55
C ASP A 168 4.28 -10.69 9.38
N ILE A 169 4.31 -9.74 10.32
CA ILE A 169 5.01 -8.45 10.21
C ILE A 169 6.13 -8.33 11.25
N TYR A 170 7.35 -7.97 10.83
CA TYR A 170 8.59 -8.00 11.63
C TYR A 170 9.38 -6.66 11.68
#